data_AF-A0A397W4V8-F1
#
_entry.id   AF-A0A397W4V8-F1
#
_cell.length_a   1.000
_cell.length_b   1.000
_cell.length_c   1.000
_cell.angle_alpha   90.00
_cell.angle_beta   90.00
_cell.angle_gamma   90.00
#
_symmetry.space_group_name_H-M   'P 1'
#
loop_
_entity.id
_entity.type
_entity.pdbx_description
1 polymer ?
#
loop_
_entity_poly.entity_id
_entity_poly.type
_entity_poly.pdbx_seq_one_letter_code
_entity_poly.pdbx_strand_id
1 'polypeptide(L)'
;MLINQFIIHLSYIYTGKNILNSSPEDSLNILVASDELELLDLAECAQKRLIKNFSPWLFSNLVNSLNIVCRHNHFHEIYNHVLNFTFRNPYSLFDSANLHVLDEVAMIFLLESDDLELKEIQIWNCLIKWAISTNKLNVITWTLIHLLNLKLRQEDVPD
;
A
#
# COMPACT_ATOMS: atom_id res chain seq x y z
N MET A 1 14.68 -6.71 15.92
CA MET A 1 14.99 -5.75 14.86
C MET A 1 16.13 -4.85 15.35
N LEU A 2 17.39 -5.30 15.20
CA LEU A 2 18.44 -4.98 16.17
C LEU A 2 19.72 -4.47 15.49
N ILE A 3 20.15 -3.27 15.91
CA ILE A 3 21.47 -2.64 15.70
C ILE A 3 21.75 -2.12 14.27
N ASN A 4 21.62 -2.94 13.22
CA ASN A 4 22.05 -2.53 11.88
C ASN A 4 21.19 -1.41 11.26
N GLN A 5 19.86 -1.47 11.44
CA GLN A 5 18.98 -0.38 10.99
C GLN A 5 19.28 0.92 11.75
N PHE A 6 19.44 0.89 13.07
CA PHE A 6 19.74 2.09 13.85
C PHE A 6 21.05 2.77 13.43
N ILE A 7 22.08 1.98 13.08
CA ILE A 7 23.37 2.49 12.57
C ILE A 7 23.22 3.15 11.20
N ILE A 8 22.41 2.61 10.29
CA ILE A 8 22.14 3.23 8.97
C ILE A 8 21.42 4.58 9.13
N HIS A 9 20.45 4.66 10.06
CA HIS A 9 19.73 5.91 10.36
C HIS A 9 20.64 6.96 11.00
N LEU A 10 21.47 6.59 11.97
CA LEU A 10 22.47 7.49 12.55
C LEU A 10 23.51 7.92 11.51
N SER A 11 24.05 6.98 10.72
CA SER A 11 24.97 7.28 9.63
C SER A 11 24.37 8.33 8.68
N TYR A 12 23.10 8.19 8.31
CA TYR A 12 22.40 9.16 7.48
C TYR A 12 22.34 10.55 8.14
N ILE A 13 21.86 10.64 9.38
CA ILE A 13 21.74 11.91 10.13
C ILE A 13 23.11 12.59 10.28
N TYR A 14 24.17 11.82 10.55
CA TYR A 14 25.50 12.37 10.84
C TYR A 14 26.36 12.64 9.61
N THR A 15 26.14 11.98 8.48
CA THR A 15 27.03 12.09 7.31
C THR A 15 26.35 12.67 6.07
N GLY A 16 25.01 12.74 6.02
CA GLY A 16 24.24 13.10 4.83
C GLY A 16 24.49 12.18 3.62
N LYS A 17 25.25 11.09 3.82
CA LYS A 17 25.77 10.26 2.74
C LYS A 17 24.80 9.11 2.44
N ASN A 18 24.13 9.31 1.31
CA ASN A 18 23.86 8.32 0.28
C ASN A 18 22.60 7.45 0.38
N ILE A 19 21.44 8.08 0.61
CA ILE A 19 20.18 7.54 0.07
C ILE A 19 20.40 7.19 -1.41
N LEU A 20 21.13 8.00 -2.18
CA LEU A 20 21.33 7.83 -3.62
C LEU A 20 21.84 6.44 -4.04
N ASN A 21 22.64 5.76 -3.21
CA ASN A 21 23.23 4.44 -3.52
C ASN A 21 22.58 3.26 -2.81
N SER A 22 21.47 3.46 -2.09
CA SER A 22 20.80 2.37 -1.35
C SER A 22 19.98 1.46 -2.27
N SER A 23 19.82 0.18 -1.91
CA SER A 23 18.92 -0.72 -2.64
C SER A 23 17.47 -0.25 -2.55
N PRO A 24 16.54 -0.69 -3.41
CA PRO A 24 15.13 -0.32 -3.28
C PRO A 24 14.55 -0.69 -1.90
N GLU A 25 14.93 -1.85 -1.35
CA GLU A 25 14.50 -2.29 -0.02
C GLU A 25 15.07 -1.40 1.09
N ASP A 26 16.36 -1.03 1.01
CA ASP A 26 16.95 -0.07 1.95
C ASP A 26 16.26 1.30 1.87
N SER A 27 15.86 1.71 0.68
CA SER A 27 15.17 2.99 0.44
C SER A 27 13.79 3.03 1.10
N LEU A 28 13.08 1.91 1.00
CA LEU A 28 11.79 1.69 1.64
C LEU A 28 11.93 1.65 3.17
N ASN A 29 12.97 0.97 3.69
CA ASN A 29 13.28 0.94 5.12
C ASN A 29 13.64 2.33 5.66
N ILE A 30 14.43 3.10 4.91
CA ILE A 30 14.73 4.50 5.25
C ILE A 30 13.43 5.29 5.29
N LEU A 31 12.55 5.16 4.29
CA LEU A 31 11.28 5.87 4.26
C LEU A 31 10.44 5.60 5.52
N VAL A 32 10.25 4.33 5.89
CA VAL A 32 9.50 3.92 7.09
C VAL A 32 10.09 4.52 8.36
N ALA A 33 11.39 4.37 8.56
CA ALA A 33 12.03 4.90 9.76
C ALA A 33 12.05 6.44 9.80
N SER A 34 12.08 7.09 8.64
CA SER A 34 12.00 8.55 8.56
C SER A 34 10.64 9.05 9.02
N ASP A 35 9.58 8.31 8.71
CA ASP A 35 8.24 8.57 9.22
C ASP A 35 8.17 8.38 10.74
N GLU A 36 8.66 7.25 11.24
CA GLU A 36 8.66 6.91 12.66
C GLU A 36 9.47 7.89 13.52
N LEU A 37 10.52 8.49 12.96
CA LEU A 37 11.38 9.48 13.61
C LEU A 37 10.97 10.93 13.32
N GLU A 38 9.84 11.15 12.62
CA GLU A 38 9.34 12.47 12.23
C GLU A 38 10.34 13.31 11.40
N LEU A 39 11.20 12.64 10.63
CA LEU A 39 12.16 13.26 9.71
C LEU A 39 11.51 13.51 8.34
N LEU A 40 10.55 14.42 8.28
CA LEU A 40 9.68 14.62 7.10
C LEU A 40 10.44 14.95 5.81
N ASP A 41 11.48 15.79 5.87
CA ASP A 41 12.30 16.14 4.69
C ASP A 41 13.01 14.91 4.10
N LEU A 42 13.44 14.00 4.97
CA LEU A 42 14.08 12.76 4.58
C LEU A 42 13.05 11.79 3.99
N ALA A 43 11.86 11.69 4.59
CA ALA A 43 10.76 10.89 4.06
C ALA A 43 10.39 11.37 2.65
N GLU A 44 10.27 12.68 2.42
CA GLU A 44 9.99 13.26 1.11
C GLU A 44 11.10 12.91 0.08
N CYS A 45 12.37 13.02 0.47
CA CYS A 45 13.49 12.63 -0.39
C CYS A 45 13.46 11.14 -0.76
N ALA A 46 13.12 10.27 0.20
CA ALA A 46 13.02 8.84 0.00
C ALA A 46 11.85 8.47 -0.93
N GLN A 47 10.67 9.10 -0.75
CA GLN A 47 9.50 8.93 -1.64
C GLN A 47 9.85 9.26 -3.09
N LYS A 48 10.39 10.47 -3.34
CA LYS A 48 10.76 10.91 -4.70
C LYS A 48 11.76 9.97 -5.36
N ARG A 49 12.71 9.44 -4.59
CA ARG A 49 13.70 8.50 -5.12
C ARG A 49 13.10 7.14 -5.45
N LEU A 50 12.27 6.58 -4.57
CA LEU A 50 11.57 5.31 -4.81
C LEU A 50 10.72 5.39 -6.08
N ILE A 51 9.99 6.49 -6.27
CA ILE A 51 9.19 6.74 -7.47
C ILE A 51 10.09 6.94 -8.70
N LYS A 52 11.16 7.72 -8.60
CA LYS A 52 11.98 8.02 -9.79
C LYS A 52 12.81 6.83 -10.27
N ASN A 53 13.38 6.06 -9.34
CA ASN A 53 14.41 5.07 -9.66
C ASN A 53 13.93 3.63 -9.49
N PHE A 54 12.87 3.39 -8.72
CA PHE A 54 12.48 2.05 -8.28
C PHE A 54 11.00 1.73 -8.47
N SER A 55 10.22 2.49 -9.26
CA SER A 55 8.84 2.13 -9.60
C SER A 55 8.68 0.70 -10.11
N PRO A 56 9.51 0.19 -11.04
CA PRO A 56 9.37 -1.20 -11.48
C PRO A 56 9.50 -2.20 -10.33
N TRP A 57 10.35 -1.90 -9.34
CA TRP A 57 10.52 -2.74 -8.16
C TRP A 57 9.34 -2.60 -7.19
N LEU A 58 8.79 -1.38 -7.00
CA LEU A 58 7.58 -1.18 -6.21
C LEU A 58 6.40 -1.98 -6.76
N PHE A 59 6.28 -2.04 -8.09
CA PHE A 59 5.20 -2.75 -8.78
C PHE A 59 5.42 -4.27 -8.79
N SER A 60 6.66 -4.74 -8.88
CA SER A 60 6.93 -6.18 -8.71
C SER A 60 6.72 -6.67 -7.28
N ASN A 61 6.82 -5.77 -6.30
CA ASN A 61 6.59 -6.02 -4.88
C ASN A 61 5.27 -5.40 -4.38
N LEU A 62 4.24 -5.37 -5.24
CA LEU A 62 3.05 -4.55 -5.05
C LEU A 62 2.35 -4.73 -3.69
N VAL A 63 2.19 -5.98 -3.23
CA VAL A 63 1.54 -6.28 -1.94
C VAL A 63 2.29 -5.62 -0.79
N ASN A 64 3.62 -5.73 -0.76
CA ASN A 64 4.43 -5.14 0.29
C ASN A 64 4.44 -3.60 0.19
N SER A 65 4.53 -3.07 -1.04
CA SER A 65 4.42 -1.63 -1.29
C SER A 65 3.10 -1.07 -0.74
N LEU A 66 1.97 -1.71 -1.06
CA LEU A 66 0.63 -1.32 -0.57
C LEU A 66 0.54 -1.38 0.95
N ASN A 67 1.01 -2.46 1.57
CA ASN A 67 1.02 -2.60 3.03
C ASN A 67 1.75 -1.45 3.72
N ILE A 68 2.85 -0.98 3.15
CA ILE A 68 3.62 0.13 3.73
C ILE A 68 2.94 1.46 3.45
N VAL A 69 2.63 1.77 2.19
CA VAL A 69 2.09 3.11 1.87
C VAL A 69 0.71 3.36 2.50
N CYS A 70 -0.10 2.33 2.69
CA CYS A 70 -1.41 2.46 3.31
C CYS A 70 -1.37 2.57 4.85
N ARG A 71 -0.24 2.27 5.51
CA ARG A 71 -0.10 2.37 6.97
C ARG A 71 0.40 3.74 7.44
N HIS A 72 1.04 4.50 6.56
CA HIS A 72 1.78 5.71 6.91
C HIS A 72 1.16 6.95 6.25
N ASN A 73 0.54 7.81 7.05
CA ASN A 73 -0.23 8.95 6.55
C ASN A 73 0.62 10.02 5.84
N HIS A 74 1.93 10.09 6.10
CA HIS A 74 2.78 11.10 5.45
C HIS A 74 3.25 10.68 4.04
N PHE A 75 2.96 9.46 3.58
CA PHE A 75 3.48 8.89 2.32
C PHE A 75 2.69 9.29 1.07
N HIS A 76 2.18 10.52 0.99
CA HIS A 76 1.25 10.97 -0.03
C HIS A 76 1.74 10.72 -1.49
N GLU A 77 2.99 11.04 -1.83
CA GLU A 77 3.47 10.91 -3.21
C GLU A 77 3.59 9.45 -3.64
N ILE A 78 4.22 8.62 -2.80
CA ILE A 78 4.43 7.20 -3.12
C ILE A 78 3.13 6.41 -3.00
N TYR A 79 2.26 6.77 -2.07
CA TYR A 79 0.91 6.23 -1.94
C TYR A 79 0.12 6.43 -3.24
N ASN A 80 0.02 7.68 -3.71
CA ASN A 80 -0.67 7.99 -4.97
C ASN A 80 -0.03 7.27 -6.16
N HIS A 81 1.30 7.16 -6.19
CA HIS A 81 2.00 6.48 -7.26
C HIS A 81 1.68 4.98 -7.33
N VAL A 82 1.70 4.29 -6.19
CA VAL A 82 1.42 2.85 -6.08
C VAL A 82 -0.07 2.57 -6.31
N LEU A 83 -0.97 3.38 -5.77
CA LEU A 83 -2.41 3.20 -5.97
C LEU A 83 -2.82 3.45 -7.42
N ASN A 84 -2.36 4.53 -8.05
CA ASN A 84 -2.66 4.79 -9.46
C ASN A 84 -2.21 3.65 -10.38
N PHE A 85 -1.07 3.03 -10.08
CA PHE A 85 -0.64 1.83 -10.81
C PHE A 85 -1.58 0.65 -10.56
N THR A 86 -1.97 0.43 -9.30
CA THR A 86 -2.85 -0.68 -8.89
C THR A 86 -4.23 -0.55 -9.51
N PHE A 87 -4.81 0.65 -9.51
CA PHE A 87 -6.14 0.94 -10.06
C PHE A 87 -6.22 0.69 -11.56
N ARG A 88 -5.16 1.04 -12.30
CA ARG A 88 -5.04 0.76 -13.75
C ARG A 88 -4.65 -0.68 -14.07
N ASN A 89 -4.06 -1.40 -13.11
CA ASN A 89 -3.58 -2.77 -13.31
C ASN A 89 -4.01 -3.67 -12.15
N PRO A 90 -5.31 -3.79 -11.84
CA PRO A 90 -5.76 -4.45 -10.63
C PRO A 90 -5.40 -5.95 -10.59
N TYR A 91 -5.32 -6.58 -11.76
CA TYR A 91 -4.86 -7.97 -11.90
C TYR A 91 -3.43 -8.19 -11.38
N SER A 92 -2.55 -7.18 -11.43
CA SER A 92 -1.19 -7.28 -10.88
C SER A 92 -1.19 -7.53 -9.36
N LEU A 93 -2.24 -7.07 -8.67
CA LEU A 93 -2.46 -7.36 -7.26
C LEU A 93 -3.25 -8.65 -7.08
N PHE A 94 -4.41 -8.76 -7.73
CA PHE A 94 -5.37 -9.82 -7.46
C PHE A 94 -4.92 -11.21 -7.93
N ASP A 95 -4.09 -11.29 -8.96
CA ASP A 95 -3.49 -12.55 -9.43
C ASP A 95 -2.16 -12.88 -8.72
N SER A 96 -1.73 -12.03 -7.77
CA SER A 96 -0.50 -12.24 -7.02
C SER A 96 -0.62 -13.44 -6.08
N ALA A 97 0.38 -14.32 -6.10
CA ALA A 97 0.51 -15.40 -5.12
C ALA A 97 0.60 -14.87 -3.68
N ASN A 98 1.06 -13.62 -3.52
CA ASN A 98 1.24 -12.96 -2.22
C ASN A 98 0.00 -12.21 -1.76
N LEU A 99 -1.15 -12.30 -2.45
CA LEU A 99 -2.36 -11.58 -2.06
C LEU A 99 -2.76 -11.84 -0.60
N HIS A 100 -2.58 -13.07 -0.11
CA HIS A 100 -2.85 -13.45 1.29
C HIS A 100 -2.01 -12.69 2.33
N VAL A 101 -0.93 -12.02 1.92
CA VAL A 101 -0.07 -11.17 2.77
C VAL A 101 -0.57 -9.72 2.80
N LEU A 102 -1.49 -9.35 1.91
CA LEU A 102 -2.05 -8.00 1.88
C LEU A 102 -2.78 -7.70 3.19
N ASP A 103 -2.45 -6.55 3.78
CA ASP A 103 -3.05 -6.08 5.00
C ASP A 103 -4.50 -5.65 4.78
N GLU A 104 -5.26 -5.73 5.86
CA GLU A 104 -6.66 -5.32 5.87
C GLU A 104 -6.83 -3.82 5.62
N VAL A 105 -5.93 -2.99 6.14
CA VAL A 105 -5.93 -1.54 5.87
C VAL A 105 -5.77 -1.29 4.37
N ALA A 106 -4.81 -1.95 3.72
CA ALA A 106 -4.62 -1.83 2.28
C ALA A 106 -5.83 -2.36 1.50
N MET A 107 -6.42 -3.48 1.92
CA MET A 107 -7.64 -4.02 1.31
C MET A 107 -8.81 -3.03 1.41
N ILE A 108 -9.05 -2.43 2.57
CA ILE A 108 -10.13 -1.44 2.76
C ILE A 108 -9.93 -0.26 1.82
N PHE A 109 -8.73 0.32 1.76
CA PHE A 109 -8.44 1.44 0.85
C PHE A 109 -8.69 1.12 -0.62
N LEU A 110 -8.39 -0.12 -1.05
CA LEU A 110 -8.64 -0.53 -2.43
C LEU A 110 -10.14 -0.67 -2.74
N LEU A 111 -10.96 -1.05 -1.76
CA LEU A 111 -12.40 -1.23 -1.91
C LEU A 111 -13.19 0.07 -1.80
N GLU A 112 -12.66 1.05 -1.08
CA GLU A 112 -13.27 2.38 -0.95
C GLU A 112 -13.08 3.23 -2.22
N SER A 113 -12.18 2.84 -3.12
CA SER A 113 -11.88 3.59 -4.34
C SER A 113 -12.77 3.17 -5.51
N ASP A 114 -13.46 4.15 -6.10
CA ASP A 114 -14.22 3.98 -7.35
C ASP A 114 -13.30 3.91 -8.59
N ASP A 115 -12.01 4.21 -8.45
CA ASP A 115 -11.03 4.24 -9.55
C ASP A 115 -10.50 2.85 -9.92
N LEU A 116 -10.81 1.81 -9.14
CA LEU A 116 -10.34 0.44 -9.38
C LEU A 116 -10.96 -0.12 -10.67
N GLU A 117 -10.16 -0.28 -11.73
CA GLU A 117 -10.63 -0.74 -13.05
C GLU A 117 -10.91 -2.26 -13.10
N LEU A 118 -11.77 -2.75 -12.21
CA LEU A 118 -12.18 -4.15 -12.09
C LEU A 118 -13.70 -4.25 -11.96
N LYS A 119 -14.33 -5.30 -12.54
CA LYS A 119 -15.78 -5.48 -12.38
C LYS A 119 -16.09 -5.82 -10.92
N GLU A 120 -17.20 -5.29 -10.40
CA GLU A 120 -17.63 -5.51 -9.01
C GLU A 120 -17.65 -7.00 -8.62
N ILE A 121 -18.17 -7.88 -9.50
CA ILE A 121 -18.19 -9.33 -9.27
C ILE A 121 -16.78 -9.93 -9.12
N GLN A 122 -15.78 -9.39 -9.81
CA GLN A 122 -14.40 -9.84 -9.70
C GLN A 122 -13.80 -9.36 -8.37
N ILE A 123 -14.12 -8.14 -7.94
CA ILE A 123 -13.70 -7.59 -6.64
C ILE A 123 -14.22 -8.50 -5.52
N TRP A 124 -15.51 -8.84 -5.55
CA TRP A 124 -16.14 -9.74 -4.58
C TRP A 124 -15.48 -11.11 -4.53
N ASN A 125 -15.21 -11.72 -5.69
CA ASN A 125 -14.53 -13.01 -5.75
C ASN A 125 -13.12 -12.96 -5.15
N CYS A 126 -12.38 -11.87 -5.38
CA CYS A 126 -11.05 -11.68 -4.79
C CYS A 126 -11.13 -11.48 -3.27
N LEU A 127 -12.08 -10.67 -2.79
CA LEU A 127 -12.30 -10.44 -1.36
C LEU A 127 -12.56 -11.74 -0.61
N ILE A 128 -13.44 -12.59 -1.15
CA ILE A 128 -13.77 -13.90 -0.57
C ILE A 128 -12.52 -14.79 -0.52
N LYS A 129 -11.77 -14.88 -1.62
CA LYS A 129 -10.53 -15.67 -1.68
C LYS A 129 -9.49 -15.19 -0.66
N TRP A 130 -9.29 -13.89 -0.55
CA TRP A 130 -8.36 -13.27 0.40
C TRP A 130 -8.77 -13.53 1.85
N ALA A 131 -10.06 -13.37 2.17
CA ALA A 131 -10.52 -13.55 3.53
C ALA A 131 -10.52 -15.03 3.98
N ILE A 132 -10.74 -15.97 3.05
CA ILE A 132 -10.55 -17.40 3.31
C ILE A 132 -9.06 -17.70 3.58
N SER A 133 -8.14 -17.17 2.75
CA SER A 133 -6.70 -17.46 2.90
C SER A 133 -6.08 -16.84 4.15
N THR A 134 -6.66 -15.74 4.65
CA THR A 134 -6.21 -15.05 5.87
C THR A 134 -6.98 -15.46 7.13
N ASN A 135 -7.98 -16.34 7.01
CA ASN A 135 -8.92 -16.69 8.09
C ASN A 135 -9.63 -15.46 8.70
N LYS A 136 -9.88 -14.43 7.88
CA LYS A 136 -10.51 -13.14 8.25
C LYS A 136 -11.97 -13.07 7.82
N LEU A 137 -12.73 -14.15 8.02
CA LEU A 137 -14.14 -14.21 7.63
C LEU A 137 -15.02 -13.13 8.31
N ASN A 138 -14.62 -12.65 9.49
CA ASN A 138 -15.27 -11.55 10.20
C ASN A 138 -15.16 -10.19 9.47
N VAL A 139 -14.06 -9.96 8.74
CA VAL A 139 -13.87 -8.75 7.93
C VAL A 139 -14.91 -8.74 6.82
N ILE A 140 -15.11 -9.88 6.13
CA ILE A 140 -16.14 -10.01 5.09
C ILE A 140 -17.52 -9.60 5.64
N THR A 141 -17.90 -10.01 6.85
CA THR A 141 -19.23 -9.66 7.39
C THR A 141 -19.43 -8.16 7.58
N TRP A 142 -18.43 -7.42 8.09
CA TRP A 142 -18.54 -5.96 8.22
C TRP A 142 -18.45 -5.25 6.87
N THR A 143 -17.51 -5.65 6.00
CA THR A 143 -17.36 -5.04 4.67
C THR A 143 -18.57 -5.33 3.78
N LEU A 144 -19.17 -6.52 3.87
CA LEU A 144 -20.44 -6.84 3.19
C LEU A 144 -21.57 -5.94 3.67
N ILE A 145 -21.73 -5.76 4.98
CA ILE A 145 -22.76 -4.87 5.52
C ILE A 145 -22.51 -3.42 5.08
N HIS A 146 -21.27 -2.96 5.12
CA HIS A 146 -20.89 -1.61 4.71
C HIS A 146 -21.15 -1.37 3.21
N LEU A 147 -20.69 -2.28 2.35
CA LEU A 147 -20.86 -2.18 0.89
C LEU A 147 -22.32 -2.40 0.46
N LEU A 148 -23.08 -3.28 1.12
CA LEU A 148 -24.53 -3.41 0.90
C LEU A 148 -25.26 -2.12 1.26
N ASN A 149 -24.88 -1.47 2.35
CA ASN A 149 -25.45 -0.18 2.75
C ASN A 149 -25.09 0.95 1.76
N LEU A 150 -23.91 0.92 1.15
CA LEU A 150 -23.53 1.86 0.10
C LEU A 150 -24.32 1.62 -1.20
N LYS A 151 -24.53 0.36 -1.58
CA LYS A 151 -25.29 0.00 -2.79
C LYS A 151 -26.77 0.34 -2.67
N LEU A 152 -27.38 0.10 -1.50
CA LEU A 152 -28.77 0.49 -1.22
C LEU A 152 -28.97 2.02 -1.29
N ARG A 153 -27.97 2.81 -0.89
CA ARG A 153 -28.04 4.29 -0.98
C ARG A 153 -27.94 4.83 -2.40
N GLN A 154 -27.36 4.09 -3.34
CA GLN A 154 -27.27 4.49 -4.75
C GLN A 154 -28.57 4.16 -5.53
N GLU A 155 -29.37 3.20 -5.05
CA GLU A 155 -30.68 2.85 -5.64
C GLU A 155 -31.84 3.74 -5.14
N ASP A 156 -31.64 4.52 -4.07
CA ASP A 156 -32.65 5.40 -3.46
C ASP A 156 -32.67 6.84 -4.01
N VAL A 157 -31.91 7.16 -5.09
CA VAL A 157 -31.99 8.47 -5.76
C VAL A 157 -33.10 8.43 -6.82
N PRO A 158 -34.23 9.12 -6.64
CA PRO A 158 -35.29 9.15 -7.64
C PRO A 158 -34.83 9.99 -8.86
N ASP A 159 -35.15 9.49 -10.06
CA ASP A 159 -35.01 10.21 -11.34
C ASP A 159 -35.68 11.60 -11.35
#